data_AF-A0A967NCM1-F1
#
_entry.id   AF-A0A967NCM1-F1
#
_cell.length_a   1.000
_cell.length_b   1.000
_cell.length_c   1.000
_cell.angle_alpha   90.00
_cell.angle_beta   90.00
_cell.angle_gamma   90.00
#
_symmetry.space_group_name_H-M   'P 1'
#
loop_
_entity.id
_entity.type
_entity.pdbx_description
1 polymer ?
#
loop_
_entity_poly.entity_id
_entity_poly.type
_entity_poly.pdbx_seq_one_letter_code
_entity_poly.pdbx_strand_id
1 'polypeptide(L)' 'CPRKHVGAVIVRDKTILSTGYNGSIRGLPHCDEVGHMMEDGHCVRTIHAEINAIIQAAKNGTRIDGASIYVTASPC' A
#
# COMPACT_ATOMS: atom_id res chain seq x y z
N CYS A 1 9.32 -2.41 -3.93
CA CYS A 1 9.69 -3.82 -3.69
C CYS A 1 9.85 -4.51 -5.04
N PRO A 2 11.06 -4.92 -5.43
CA PRO A 2 11.33 -5.51 -6.74
C PRO A 2 10.53 -6.77 -7.07
N ARG A 3 10.06 -7.52 -6.05
CA ARG A 3 9.27 -8.73 -6.24
C ARG A 3 7.96 -8.48 -7.01
N LYS A 4 7.33 -7.32 -6.78
CA LYS A 4 6.11 -6.89 -7.47
C LYS A 4 5.89 -5.41 -7.20
N HIS A 5 5.63 -4.63 -8.24
CA HIS A 5 5.20 -3.24 -8.08
C HIS A 5 3.67 -3.21 -7.94
N VAL A 6 3.19 -2.86 -6.75
CA VAL A 6 1.76 -2.82 -6.44
C VAL A 6 1.39 -1.39 -6.08
N GLY A 7 0.37 -0.86 -6.76
CA GLY A 7 -0.32 0.37 -6.43
C GLY A 7 -1.79 0.12 -6.08
N ALA A 8 -2.33 0.97 -5.21
CA ALA A 8 -3.73 1.00 -4.80
C ALA A 8 -4.27 2.44 -4.78
N VAL A 9 -5.53 2.61 -5.16
CA VAL A 9 -6.23 3.90 -5.19
C VAL A 9 -7.62 3.72 -4.59
N ILE A 10 -7.95 4.51 -3.55
CA ILE A 10 -9.29 4.55 -2.98
C ILE A 10 -10.06 5.72 -3.62
N VAL A 11 -11.25 5.43 -4.13
CA VAL A 11 -12.07 6.35 -4.93
C VAL A 11 -13.50 6.37 -4.40
N ARG A 12 -14.09 7.56 -4.29
CA ARG A 12 -15.52 7.75 -4.06
C ARG A 12 -16.01 8.90 -4.92
N ASP A 13 -17.21 8.78 -5.49
CA ASP A 13 -17.82 9.83 -6.32
C ASP A 13 -16.89 10.33 -7.44
N LYS A 14 -16.21 9.37 -8.10
CA LYS A 14 -15.22 9.62 -9.16
C LYS A 14 -14.01 10.48 -8.72
N THR A 15 -13.81 10.63 -7.42
CA THR A 15 -12.71 11.40 -6.81
C THR A 15 -11.74 10.47 -6.09
N ILE A 16 -10.45 10.66 -6.34
CA ILE A 16 -9.40 9.94 -5.60
C ILE A 16 -9.33 10.50 -4.18
N LEU A 17 -9.51 9.62 -3.20
CA LEU A 17 -9.45 9.95 -1.77
C LEU A 17 -8.06 9.69 -1.18
N SER A 18 -7.45 8.57 -1.56
CA SER A 18 -6.12 8.18 -1.09
C SER A 18 -5.45 7.22 -2.06
N THR A 19 -4.13 7.10 -1.94
CA THR A 19 -3.29 6.22 -2.74
C THR A 19 -2.26 5.51 -1.87
N GLY A 20 -1.77 4.38 -2.35
CA GLY A 20 -0.72 3.63 -1.71
C GLY A 20 0.09 2.83 -2.72
N TYR A 21 1.35 2.57 -2.38
CA TYR A 21 2.21 1.64 -3.09
C TYR A 21 2.87 0.69 -2.08
N ASN A 22 3.36 -0.46 -2.52
CA ASN A 22 4.02 -1.39 -1.62
C ASN A 22 5.46 -0.95 -1.29
N GLY A 23 5.70 -0.62 -0.02
CA GLY A 23 6.94 -0.03 0.44
C GLY A 23 7.15 -0.20 1.94
N SER A 24 8.38 0.03 2.41
CA SER A 24 8.69 0.00 3.83
C SER A 24 7.92 1.08 4.60
N ILE A 25 7.78 0.89 5.90
CA ILE A 25 7.29 1.91 6.82
C ILE A 25 8.11 3.19 6.63
N ARG A 26 7.45 4.35 6.69
CA ARG A 26 8.13 5.66 6.57
C ARG A 26 9.29 5.75 7.58
N GLY A 27 10.50 5.97 7.08
CA GLY A 27 11.72 6.09 7.88
C GLY A 27 12.48 4.77 8.06
N LEU A 28 11.98 3.65 7.54
CA LEU A 28 12.73 2.40 7.46
C LEU A 28 13.29 2.16 6.05
N PRO A 29 14.43 1.48 5.92
CA PRO A 29 15.04 1.20 4.63
C PRO A 29 14.14 0.36 3.71
N HIS A 30 14.19 0.65 2.42
CA HIS A 30 13.43 -0.07 1.40
C HIS A 30 14.08 -1.39 1.02
N CYS A 31 13.30 -2.30 0.40
CA CYS A 31 13.85 -3.55 -0.15
C CYS A 31 14.98 -3.31 -1.15
N ASP A 32 14.94 -2.18 -1.86
CA ASP A 32 15.94 -1.77 -2.84
C ASP A 32 17.28 -1.38 -2.20
N GLU A 33 17.27 -1.08 -0.90
CA GLU A 33 18.45 -0.61 -0.14
C GLU A 33 19.08 -1.74 0.68
N VAL A 34 18.25 -2.53 1.36
CA VAL A 34 18.72 -3.53 2.35
C VAL A 34 18.24 -4.96 2.05
N GLY A 35 17.67 -5.16 0.86
CA GLY A 35 17.12 -6.45 0.45
C GLY A 35 15.78 -6.79 1.11
N HIS A 36 15.24 -7.93 0.69
CA HIS A 36 13.95 -8.42 1.15
C HIS A 36 14.05 -9.08 2.53
N MET A 37 13.00 -8.93 3.34
CA MET A 37 12.80 -9.74 4.56
C MET A 37 11.77 -10.80 4.23
N MET A 38 12.20 -12.04 4.10
CA MET A 38 11.37 -13.15 3.63
C MET A 38 10.92 -14.03 4.78
N GLU A 39 9.62 -14.28 4.87
CA GLU A 39 8.99 -15.21 5.82
C GLU A 39 7.91 -15.98 5.07
N ASP A 40 7.94 -17.31 5.13
CA ASP A 40 7.01 -18.22 4.43
C ASP A 40 6.80 -17.91 2.93
N GLY A 41 7.86 -17.44 2.25
CA GLY A 41 7.81 -17.07 0.83
C GLY A 41 7.24 -15.67 0.53
N HIS A 42 6.85 -14.92 1.56
CA HIS A 42 6.34 -13.55 1.49
C HIS A 42 7.35 -12.52 1.99
N CYS A 43 7.32 -11.32 1.41
CA CYS A 43 8.19 -10.22 1.83
C CYS A 43 7.50 -9.38 2.90
N VAL A 44 7.89 -9.53 4.16
CA VAL A 44 7.25 -8.86 5.31
C VAL A 44 7.80 -7.45 5.60
N ARG A 45 8.86 -7.03 4.88
CA ARG A 45 9.42 -5.67 5.01
C ARG A 45 8.45 -4.58 4.55
N THR A 46 7.63 -4.88 3.54
CA THR A 46 6.77 -3.89 2.90
C THR A 46 5.36 -3.95 3.44
N ILE A 47 4.81 -2.77 3.74
CA ILE A 47 3.36 -2.60 3.85
C ILE A 47 2.80 -2.71 2.43
N HIS A 48 1.71 -3.46 2.28
CA HIS A 48 1.00 -3.61 1.01
C HIS A 48 0.36 -2.29 0.57
N ALA A 49 0.14 -2.14 -0.74
CA ALA A 49 -0.33 -0.88 -1.31
C ALA A 49 -1.71 -0.49 -0.75
N GLU A 50 -2.59 -1.47 -0.58
CA GLU A 50 -3.93 -1.37 -0.03
C GLU A 50 -3.89 -0.80 1.39
N ILE A 51 -3.03 -1.38 2.23
CA ILE A 51 -2.85 -0.94 3.61
C ILE A 51 -2.25 0.46 3.66
N ASN A 52 -1.29 0.78 2.80
CA ASN A 52 -0.76 2.14 2.70
C ASN A 52 -1.82 3.17 2.26
N ALA A 53 -2.74 2.81 1.37
CA ALA A 53 -3.85 3.69 0.97
C ALA A 53 -4.83 3.93 2.12
N ILE A 54 -5.11 2.91 2.94
CA ILE A 54 -5.96 3.02 4.14
C ILE A 54 -5.25 3.87 5.21
N ILE A 55 -3.97 3.60 5.49
CA ILE A 55 -3.17 4.35 6.47
C ILE A 55 -3.06 5.82 6.06
N GLN A 56 -2.86 6.12 4.78
CA GLN A 56 -2.82 7.49 4.29
C GLN A 56 -4.15 8.21 4.56
N ALA A 57 -5.27 7.56 4.26
CA ALA A 57 -6.60 8.12 4.54
C ALA A 57 -6.81 8.36 6.04
N ALA A 58 -6.47 7.39 6.90
CA ALA A 58 -6.59 7.51 8.35
C ALA A 58 -5.72 8.66 8.89
N LYS A 59 -4.46 8.77 8.44
CA LYS A 59 -3.53 9.83 8.84
C LYS A 59 -4.01 11.22 8.43
N ASN A 60 -4.67 11.34 7.28
CA ASN A 60 -5.16 12.62 6.75
C ASN A 60 -6.60 12.94 7.18
N GLY A 61 -7.25 12.09 7.96
CA GLY A 61 -8.65 12.27 8.37
C GLY A 61 -9.64 12.13 7.20
N THR A 62 -9.27 11.42 6.13
CA THR A 62 -10.13 11.19 4.97
C THR A 62 -11.07 10.02 5.21
N ARG A 63 -12.39 10.28 5.27
CA ARG A 63 -13.40 9.22 5.39
C ARG A 63 -13.46 8.39 4.11
N ILE A 64 -13.12 7.11 4.21
CA ILE A 64 -13.17 6.13 3.11
C ILE A 64 -14.36 5.15 3.20
N ASP A 65 -15.26 5.35 4.16
CA ASP A 65 -16.53 4.60 4.21
C ASP A 65 -17.35 4.81 2.92
N GLY A 66 -17.90 3.71 2.39
CA GLY A 66 -18.59 3.67 1.10
C GLY A 66 -17.72 3.89 -0.15
N ALA A 67 -16.39 3.92 -0.01
CA ALA A 67 -15.47 4.05 -1.15
C ALA A 67 -15.13 2.70 -1.80
N SER A 68 -14.69 2.75 -3.06
CA SER A 68 -14.14 1.60 -3.78
C SER A 68 -12.61 1.68 -3.83
N ILE A 69 -11.93 0.55 -3.84
CA ILE A 69 -10.48 0.47 -4.03
C ILE A 69 -10.15 -0.21 -5.36
N TYR A 70 -9.19 0.36 -6.09
CA TYR A 70 -8.62 -0.22 -7.31
C TYR A 70 -7.17 -0.59 -7.01
N VAL A 71 -6.81 -1.84 -7.29
CA VAL A 71 -5.48 -2.38 -6.97
C VAL A 71 -4.92 -3.06 -8.22
N THR A 72 -3.63 -2.84 -8.47
CA THR A 72 -2.89 -3.46 -9.60
C THR A 72 -2.68 -4.98 -9.46
N ALA A 73 -2.85 -5.52 -8.25
CA ALA A 73 -2.75 -6.93 -7.93
C ALA A 73 -3.97 -7.36 -7.12
N SER A 74 -4.40 -8.62 -7.26
CA SER A 74 -5.36 -9.20 -6.35
C SER A 74 -4.84 -9.08 -4.91
N PRO A 75 -5.64 -8.55 -3.96
CA PRO A 75 -5.23 -8.45 -2.57
C PRO A 75 -4.92 -9.84 -1.99
N CYS A 76 -3.94 -9.91 -1.09
CA CYS A 76 -3.58 -11.11 -0.35
C CYS A 76 -4.07 -11.06 1.10
#